data_AF-A0A974SC86-F1
#
_entry.id   AF-A0A974SC86-F1
#
_cell.length_a   1.000
_cell.length_b   1.000
_cell.length_c   1.000
_cell.angle_alpha   90.00
_cell.angle_beta   90.00
_cell.angle_gamma   90.00
#
_symmetry.space_group_name_H-M   'P 1'
#
loop_
_entity.id
_entity.type
_entity.pdbx_description
1 polymer ?
#
loop_
_entity_poly.entity_id
_entity_poly.type
_entity_poly.pdbx_seq_one_letter_code
_entity_poly.pdbx_strand_id
1 'polypeptide(L)'
;MIEQNNRLLDEFIRKKAFPFILDELLEEHEEEKIDLIINGLEYTYKNEVREESKMLVYFDVLRELRVDELKRLFRFSQCYRDSTARHPKLSITLPPEDPGEREKYREKQSYEEYIDNHLESLGLIDKGKRNLEETIETIYKQIGEMIDARGARRPRLTKTETKLTLFGSHFVKYFELVSIIEIPAD
;
A
#
# COMPACT_ATOMS: atom_id res chain seq x y z
N MET A 1 25.45 15.15 -23.43
CA MET A 1 24.29 14.24 -23.20
C MET A 1 23.51 14.61 -21.94
N ILE A 2 24.14 14.94 -20.82
CA ILE A 2 23.45 15.34 -19.57
C ILE A 2 22.59 16.61 -19.77
N GLU A 3 23.12 17.62 -20.47
CA GLU A 3 22.40 18.88 -20.73
C GLU A 3 21.11 18.72 -21.57
N GLN A 4 21.10 17.80 -22.54
CA GLN A 4 19.91 17.53 -23.35
C GLN A 4 18.87 16.75 -22.55
N ASN A 5 19.31 15.85 -21.68
CA ASN A 5 18.43 15.10 -20.78
C ASN A 5 17.69 16.01 -19.80
N ASN A 6 18.39 16.98 -19.19
CA ASN A 6 17.78 17.94 -18.28
C ASN A 6 16.75 18.82 -18.99
N ARG A 7 17.03 19.28 -20.22
CA ARG A 7 16.06 20.07 -21.00
C ARG A 7 14.77 19.31 -21.31
N LEU A 8 14.86 18.02 -21.65
CA LEU A 8 13.68 17.20 -21.92
C LEU A 8 12.85 16.96 -20.66
N LEU A 9 13.51 16.77 -19.52
CA LEU A 9 12.84 16.68 -18.22
C LEU A 9 12.13 18.00 -17.88
N ASP A 10 12.82 19.13 -17.99
CA ASP A 10 12.27 20.45 -17.68
C ASP A 10 11.06 20.77 -18.57
N GLU A 11 11.14 20.42 -19.85
CA GLU A 11 10.00 20.55 -20.76
C GLU A 11 8.84 19.65 -20.38
N PHE A 12 9.09 18.39 -20.00
CA PHE A 12 8.06 17.48 -19.54
C PHE A 12 7.36 18.01 -18.28
N ILE A 13 8.13 18.42 -17.27
CA ILE A 13 7.60 18.95 -16.02
C ILE A 13 6.76 20.20 -16.29
N ARG A 14 7.30 21.16 -17.04
CA ARG A 14 6.63 22.44 -17.27
C ARG A 14 5.38 22.33 -18.15
N LYS A 15 5.41 21.47 -19.17
CA LYS A 15 4.31 21.38 -20.16
C LYS A 15 3.26 20.34 -19.81
N LYS A 16 3.59 19.34 -18.98
CA LYS A 16 2.70 18.20 -18.70
C LYS A 16 2.48 17.97 -17.22
N ALA A 17 3.53 17.64 -16.47
CA ALA A 17 3.38 17.24 -15.07
C ALA A 17 2.82 18.37 -14.19
N PHE A 18 3.38 19.58 -14.31
CA PHE A 18 2.98 20.72 -13.47
C PHE A 18 1.54 21.18 -13.73
N PRO A 19 1.08 21.39 -14.99
CA PRO A 19 -0.34 21.70 -15.24
C PRO A 19 -1.28 20.64 -14.67
N PHE A 20 -0.99 19.35 -14.91
CA PHE A 20 -1.79 18.26 -14.40
C PHE A 20 -1.86 18.24 -12.86
N ILE A 21 -0.71 18.39 -12.19
CA ILE A 21 -0.66 18.45 -10.73
C ILE A 21 -1.39 19.67 -10.17
N LEU A 22 -1.34 20.80 -10.86
CA LEU A 22 -2.10 21.99 -10.45
C LEU A 22 -3.60 21.72 -10.52
N ASP A 23 -4.08 21.02 -11.55
CA ASP A 23 -5.47 20.60 -11.65
C ASP A 23 -5.85 19.65 -10.51
N GLU A 24 -5.01 18.66 -10.19
CA GLU A 24 -5.22 17.78 -9.02
C GLU A 24 -5.31 18.55 -7.70
N LEU A 25 -4.43 19.54 -7.49
CA LEU A 25 -4.43 20.37 -6.28
C LEU A 25 -5.69 21.23 -6.15
N LEU A 26 -6.26 21.69 -7.26
CA LEU A 26 -7.48 22.50 -7.25
C LEU A 26 -8.73 21.65 -6.99
N GLU A 27 -8.72 20.39 -7.38
CA GLU A 27 -9.82 19.44 -7.19
C GLU A 27 -9.76 18.72 -5.83
N GLU A 28 -8.59 18.63 -5.19
CA GLU A 28 -8.42 17.93 -3.93
C GLU A 28 -9.15 18.62 -2.76
N HIS A 29 -9.83 17.81 -1.94
CA HIS A 29 -10.64 18.25 -0.82
C HIS A 29 -10.11 17.77 0.54
N GLU A 30 -9.27 16.74 0.56
CA GLU A 30 -8.58 16.27 1.76
C GLU A 30 -7.20 16.93 1.86
N GLU A 31 -7.04 17.86 2.82
CA GLU A 31 -5.81 18.64 3.00
C GLU A 31 -4.57 17.76 3.13
N GLU A 32 -4.67 16.59 3.77
CA GLU A 32 -3.54 15.68 3.95
C GLU A 32 -3.02 15.09 2.64
N LYS A 33 -3.82 15.10 1.55
CA LYS A 33 -3.38 14.67 0.22
C LYS A 33 -2.64 15.77 -0.54
N ILE A 34 -2.75 17.04 -0.16
CA ILE A 34 -2.04 18.15 -0.81
C ILE A 34 -0.52 17.92 -0.74
N ASP A 35 -0.01 17.58 0.46
CA ASP A 35 1.41 17.30 0.65
C ASP A 35 1.87 16.09 -0.16
N LEU A 36 1.01 15.08 -0.31
CA LEU A 36 1.31 13.91 -1.14
C LEU A 36 1.40 14.27 -2.61
N ILE A 37 0.46 15.08 -3.11
CA ILE A 37 0.45 15.52 -4.50
C ILE A 37 1.76 16.27 -4.82
N ILE A 38 2.21 17.14 -3.91
CA ILE A 38 3.49 17.84 -4.02
C ILE A 38 4.67 16.85 -3.97
N ASN A 39 4.66 15.89 -3.04
CA ASN A 39 5.69 14.85 -2.96
C ASN A 39 5.80 14.03 -4.26
N GLY A 40 4.66 13.73 -4.90
CA GLY A 40 4.63 13.04 -6.19
C GLY A 40 5.30 13.84 -7.31
N LEU A 41 5.12 15.17 -7.33
CA LEU A 41 5.84 16.06 -8.24
C LEU A 41 7.34 16.06 -7.97
N GLU A 42 7.73 16.22 -6.71
CA GLU A 42 9.14 16.21 -6.31
C GLU A 42 9.81 14.88 -6.67
N TYR A 43 9.12 13.77 -6.44
CA TYR A 43 9.61 12.44 -6.81
C TYR A 43 9.80 12.32 -8.32
N THR A 44 8.84 12.80 -9.11
CA THR A 44 8.92 12.81 -10.58
C THR A 44 10.15 13.57 -11.06
N TYR A 45 10.41 14.73 -10.46
CA TYR A 45 11.59 15.55 -10.78
C TYR A 45 12.89 14.87 -10.34
N LYS A 46 13.01 14.47 -9.06
CA LYS A 46 14.23 13.89 -8.47
C LYS A 46 14.64 12.56 -9.11
N ASN A 47 13.67 11.74 -9.52
CA ASN A 47 13.92 10.41 -10.11
C ASN A 47 13.87 10.40 -11.64
N GLU A 48 13.80 11.57 -12.27
CA GLU A 48 13.69 11.74 -13.72
C GLU A 48 12.60 10.87 -14.37
N VAL A 49 11.41 10.82 -13.76
CA VAL A 49 10.29 10.04 -14.31
C VAL A 49 9.77 10.76 -15.55
N ARG A 50 10.01 10.18 -16.73
CA ARG A 50 9.60 10.74 -18.03
C ARG A 50 8.36 10.05 -18.62
N GLU A 51 7.93 8.96 -18.00
CA GLU A 51 6.75 8.20 -18.42
C GLU A 51 5.49 8.88 -17.88
N GLU A 52 4.85 9.68 -18.74
CA GLU A 52 3.59 10.35 -18.41
C GLU A 52 2.52 9.38 -17.92
N SER A 53 2.32 8.27 -18.62
CA SER A 53 1.32 7.26 -18.25
C SER A 53 1.55 6.70 -16.85
N LYS A 54 2.80 6.57 -16.43
CA LYS A 54 3.14 6.06 -15.09
C LYS A 54 2.82 7.08 -14.00
N MET A 55 3.14 8.35 -14.25
CA MET A 55 2.76 9.46 -13.37
C MET A 55 1.23 9.53 -13.25
N LEU A 56 0.51 9.54 -14.37
CA LEU A 56 -0.96 9.59 -14.39
C LEU A 56 -1.58 8.45 -13.58
N VAL A 57 -1.14 7.20 -13.79
CA VAL A 57 -1.64 6.06 -13.01
C VAL A 57 -1.42 6.23 -11.50
N TYR A 58 -0.28 6.79 -11.08
CA TYR A 58 -0.06 7.04 -9.65
C TYR A 58 -1.03 8.09 -9.09
N PHE A 59 -1.27 9.18 -9.82
CA PHE A 59 -2.20 10.22 -9.40
C PHE A 59 -3.66 9.78 -9.47
N ASP A 60 -4.05 8.99 -10.48
CA ASP A 60 -5.39 8.39 -10.57
C ASP A 60 -5.66 7.50 -9.36
N VAL A 61 -4.71 6.63 -8.99
CA VAL A 61 -4.83 5.79 -7.79
C VAL A 61 -4.85 6.63 -6.51
N LEU A 62 -4.07 7.72 -6.44
CA LEU A 62 -4.11 8.63 -5.28
C LEU A 62 -5.49 9.29 -5.14
N ARG A 63 -6.09 9.72 -6.25
CA ARG A 63 -7.41 10.36 -6.28
C ARG A 63 -8.51 9.40 -5.81
N GLU A 64 -8.43 8.13 -6.17
CA GLU A 64 -9.41 7.11 -5.77
C GLU A 64 -9.31 6.75 -4.27
N LEU A 65 -8.15 6.98 -3.64
CA LEU A 65 -7.92 6.64 -2.24
C LEU A 65 -8.29 7.77 -1.29
N ARG A 66 -8.99 7.41 -0.21
CA ARG A 66 -9.17 8.30 0.95
C ARG A 66 -7.96 8.27 1.86
N VAL A 67 -7.81 9.31 2.69
CA VAL A 67 -6.72 9.40 3.68
C VAL A 67 -6.68 8.19 4.62
N ASP A 68 -7.82 7.67 5.05
CA ASP A 68 -7.89 6.47 5.90
C ASP A 68 -7.36 5.21 5.20
N GLU A 69 -7.58 5.11 3.89
CA GLU A 69 -7.11 3.99 3.06
C GLU A 69 -5.59 4.09 2.83
N LEU A 70 -5.07 5.31 2.63
CA LEU A 70 -3.63 5.57 2.57
C LEU A 70 -2.93 5.22 3.89
N LYS A 71 -3.55 5.59 5.03
CA LYS A 71 -3.08 5.20 6.37
C LYS A 71 -3.10 3.67 6.54
N ARG A 72 -4.16 3.00 6.06
CA ARG A 72 -4.25 1.53 6.09
C ARG A 72 -3.17 0.88 5.22
N LEU A 73 -2.96 1.38 4.00
CA LEU A 73 -1.92 0.92 3.08
C LEU A 73 -0.53 1.04 3.70
N PHE A 74 -0.24 2.17 4.35
CA PHE A 74 1.05 2.38 5.00
C PHE A 74 1.36 1.32 6.07
N ARG A 75 0.35 0.79 6.77
CA ARG A 75 0.56 -0.26 7.80
C ARG A 75 1.17 -1.54 7.23
N PHE A 76 1.02 -1.78 5.93
CA PHE A 76 1.62 -2.93 5.27
C PHE A 76 3.07 -2.67 4.83
N SER A 77 3.54 -1.41 4.87
CA SER A 77 4.88 -1.02 4.43
C SER A 77 5.97 -1.51 5.40
N GLN A 78 7.18 -1.74 4.88
CA GLN A 78 8.32 -2.09 5.73
C GLN A 78 8.65 -0.97 6.73
N CYS A 79 8.51 0.29 6.33
CA CYS A 79 8.73 1.45 7.20
C CYS A 79 7.83 1.42 8.46
N TYR A 80 6.57 0.97 8.33
CA TYR A 80 5.69 0.78 9.48
C TYR A 80 6.09 -0.42 10.35
N ARG A 81 6.53 -1.52 9.74
CA ARG A 81 7.04 -2.68 10.50
C ARG A 81 8.27 -2.30 11.31
N ASP A 82 9.16 -1.49 10.74
CA ASP A 82 10.38 -1.04 11.41
C ASP A 82 10.10 -0.02 12.51
N SER A 83 9.10 0.85 12.36
CA SER A 83 8.69 1.80 13.40
C SER A 83 8.00 1.10 14.57
N THR A 84 7.15 0.10 14.29
CA THR A 84 6.46 -0.71 15.31
C THR A 84 7.35 -1.75 15.97
N ALA A 85 8.40 -2.24 15.30
CA ALA A 85 9.40 -3.13 15.90
C ALA A 85 10.17 -2.47 17.05
N ARG A 86 10.31 -1.13 17.02
CA ARG A 86 10.93 -0.34 18.10
C ARG A 86 10.00 -0.17 19.31
N HIS A 87 8.69 -0.30 19.12
CA HIS A 87 7.68 -0.24 20.18
C HIS A 87 6.60 -1.31 19.93
N PRO A 88 6.85 -2.59 20.29
CA PRO A 88 5.89 -3.66 20.07
C PRO A 88 4.67 -3.45 20.96
N LYS A 89 3.66 -2.74 20.45
CA LYS A 89 2.32 -2.72 21.05
C LYS A 89 1.63 -4.00 20.63
N LEU A 90 1.71 -5.02 21.48
CA LEU A 90 0.87 -6.21 21.41
C LEU A 90 -0.57 -5.82 21.74
N SER A 91 -1.27 -5.18 20.79
CA SER A 91 -2.71 -4.93 20.90
C SER A 91 -3.45 -6.12 20.30
N ILE A 92 -3.68 -7.15 21.12
CA ILE A 92 -4.70 -8.16 20.79
C ILE A 92 -6.04 -7.47 21.03
N THR A 93 -6.70 -7.01 19.96
CA THR A 93 -8.05 -6.44 20.07
C THR A 93 -9.05 -7.59 20.22
N LEU A 94 -9.22 -8.06 21.46
CA LEU A 94 -10.25 -9.03 21.80
C LEU A 94 -11.63 -8.42 21.55
N PRO A 95 -12.61 -9.20 21.05
CA PRO A 95 -13.98 -8.74 20.94
C PRO A 95 -14.48 -8.28 22.32
N PRO A 96 -15.07 -7.09 22.44
CA PRO A 96 -15.58 -6.61 23.72
C PRO A 96 -16.68 -7.54 24.26
N GLU A 97 -16.82 -7.61 25.58
CA GLU A 97 -17.82 -8.47 26.22
C GLU A 97 -19.24 -7.88 26.13
N ASP A 98 -19.34 -6.55 26.07
CA ASP A 98 -20.61 -5.83 25.98
C ASP A 98 -21.31 -6.00 24.62
N PRO A 99 -22.62 -6.33 24.58
CA PRO A 99 -23.36 -6.49 23.33
C PRO A 99 -23.36 -5.26 22.41
N GLY A 100 -23.40 -4.03 22.95
CA GLY A 100 -23.41 -2.80 22.15
C GLY A 100 -22.04 -2.47 21.56
N GLU A 101 -20.96 -2.75 22.30
CA GLU A 101 -19.60 -2.59 21.80
C GLU A 101 -19.23 -3.65 20.75
N ARG A 102 -19.83 -4.86 20.82
CA ARG A 102 -19.63 -5.92 19.83
C ARG A 102 -20.14 -5.53 18.44
N GLU A 103 -21.24 -4.80 18.35
CA GLU A 103 -21.78 -4.32 17.08
C GLU A 103 -20.82 -3.32 16.44
N LYS A 104 -20.38 -2.30 17.18
CA LYS A 104 -19.37 -1.33 16.73
C LYS A 104 -18.05 -2.00 16.32
N TYR A 105 -17.63 -3.03 17.05
CA TYR A 105 -16.45 -3.82 16.70
C TYR A 105 -16.61 -4.53 15.34
N ARG A 106 -17.78 -5.14 15.09
CA ARG A 106 -18.08 -5.82 13.82
C ARG A 106 -18.21 -4.85 12.65
N GLU A 107 -18.81 -3.68 12.87
CA GLU A 107 -18.89 -2.61 11.87
C GLU A 107 -17.49 -2.15 11.48
N LYS A 108 -16.62 -1.90 12.46
CA LYS A 108 -15.23 -1.51 12.21
C LYS A 108 -14.47 -2.60 11.43
N GLN A 109 -14.63 -3.87 11.77
CA GLN A 109 -14.00 -4.97 11.02
C GLN A 109 -14.49 -5.05 9.58
N SER A 110 -15.79 -4.90 9.36
CA SER A 110 -16.39 -4.90 8.02
C SER A 110 -15.85 -3.74 7.17
N TYR A 111 -15.71 -2.56 7.78
CA TYR A 111 -15.13 -1.39 7.12
C TYR A 111 -13.64 -1.58 6.79
N GLU A 112 -12.85 -2.12 7.71
CA GLU A 112 -11.44 -2.44 7.45
C GLU A 112 -11.28 -3.49 6.35
N GLU A 113 -12.17 -4.49 6.29
CA GLU A 113 -12.16 -5.50 5.23
C GLU A 113 -12.51 -4.89 3.87
N TYR A 114 -13.48 -3.96 3.83
CA TYR A 114 -13.81 -3.18 2.63
C TYR A 114 -12.58 -2.42 2.12
N ILE A 115 -11.89 -1.68 2.99
CA ILE A 115 -10.67 -0.94 2.63
C ILE A 115 -9.63 -1.91 2.06
N ASP A 116 -9.37 -3.03 2.75
CA ASP A 116 -8.39 -3.99 2.28
C ASP A 116 -8.79 -4.57 0.90
N ASN A 117 -10.08 -4.79 0.63
CA ASN A 117 -10.54 -5.28 -0.68
C ASN A 117 -10.34 -4.22 -1.77
N HIS A 118 -10.60 -2.94 -1.43
CA HIS A 118 -10.38 -1.83 -2.33
C HIS A 118 -8.89 -1.68 -2.67
N LEU A 119 -8.01 -1.68 -1.65
CA LEU A 119 -6.56 -1.66 -1.85
C LEU A 119 -6.05 -2.85 -2.69
N GLU A 120 -6.67 -4.02 -2.56
CA GLU A 120 -6.35 -5.21 -3.37
C GLU A 120 -6.81 -5.03 -4.83
N SER A 121 -7.99 -4.44 -5.08
CA SER A 121 -8.49 -4.16 -6.43
C SER A 121 -7.64 -3.13 -7.19
N LEU A 122 -7.03 -2.19 -6.47
CA LEU A 122 -6.07 -1.22 -7.01
C LEU A 122 -4.66 -1.81 -7.20
N GLY A 123 -4.48 -3.08 -6.83
CA GLY A 123 -3.21 -3.78 -6.95
C GLY A 123 -2.13 -3.27 -6.00
N LEU A 124 -2.50 -2.56 -4.93
CA LEU A 124 -1.57 -2.00 -3.94
C LEU A 124 -1.14 -3.04 -2.90
N ILE A 125 -2.06 -3.94 -2.56
CA ILE A 125 -1.82 -5.06 -1.65
C ILE A 125 -2.22 -6.40 -2.27
N ASP A 126 -1.63 -7.47 -1.76
CA ASP A 126 -1.99 -8.84 -2.06
C ASP A 126 -2.34 -9.53 -0.74
N LYS A 127 -3.60 -9.98 -0.60
CA LYS A 127 -4.03 -10.71 0.60
C LYS A 127 -3.52 -12.16 0.64
N GLY A 128 -2.74 -12.57 -0.36
CA GLY A 128 -2.27 -13.95 -0.53
C GLY A 128 -3.42 -14.92 -0.80
N LYS A 129 -4.60 -14.41 -1.22
CA LYS A 129 -5.76 -15.22 -1.59
C LYS A 129 -5.58 -15.88 -2.97
N ARG A 130 -4.51 -15.55 -3.69
CA ARG A 130 -4.24 -16.11 -5.02
C ARG A 130 -3.78 -17.56 -4.90
N ASN A 131 -4.68 -18.39 -5.40
CA ASN A 131 -4.59 -19.80 -5.71
C ASN A 131 -4.42 -20.70 -4.49
N LEU A 132 -5.53 -20.93 -3.79
CA LEU A 132 -5.75 -22.15 -3.02
C LEU A 132 -5.28 -23.37 -3.83
N GLU A 133 -5.47 -23.38 -5.15
CA GLU A 133 -5.01 -24.41 -6.09
C GLU A 133 -3.48 -24.50 -6.23
N GLU A 134 -2.75 -23.39 -6.43
CA GLU A 134 -1.27 -23.41 -6.50
C GLU A 134 -0.65 -23.69 -5.12
N THR A 135 -1.30 -23.24 -4.05
CA THR A 135 -0.89 -23.55 -2.68
C THR A 135 -1.12 -25.04 -2.40
N ILE A 136 -2.28 -25.58 -2.80
CA ILE A 136 -2.60 -27.01 -2.72
C ILE A 136 -1.65 -27.83 -3.60
N GLU A 137 -1.29 -27.38 -4.79
CA GLU A 137 -0.38 -28.06 -5.71
C GLU A 137 1.07 -28.04 -5.18
N THR A 138 1.51 -26.92 -4.61
CA THR A 138 2.80 -26.81 -3.91
C THR A 138 2.82 -27.69 -2.66
N ILE A 139 1.71 -27.74 -1.91
CA ILE A 139 1.53 -28.62 -0.75
C ILE A 139 1.53 -30.10 -1.18
N TYR A 140 0.84 -30.47 -2.26
CA TYR A 140 0.82 -31.84 -2.77
C TYR A 140 2.18 -32.26 -3.31
N LYS A 141 2.92 -31.36 -3.96
CA LYS A 141 4.29 -31.61 -4.42
C LYS A 141 5.24 -31.81 -3.24
N GLN A 142 5.15 -30.97 -2.21
CA GLN A 142 5.93 -31.11 -0.96
C GLN A 142 5.54 -32.35 -0.16
N ILE A 143 4.25 -32.72 -0.12
CA ILE A 143 3.77 -33.96 0.52
C ILE A 143 4.25 -35.19 -0.27
N GLY A 144 4.19 -35.14 -1.60
CA GLY A 144 4.70 -36.21 -2.47
C GLY A 144 6.19 -36.49 -2.25
N GLU A 145 6.99 -35.43 -2.14
CA GLU A 145 8.43 -35.54 -1.83
C GLU A 145 8.71 -35.98 -0.36
N MET A 146 7.79 -35.73 0.56
CA MET A 146 7.92 -36.11 1.98
C MET A 146 7.38 -37.50 2.33
N ILE A 147 6.42 -38.05 1.58
CA ILE A 147 5.90 -39.41 1.81
C ILE A 147 6.98 -40.48 1.54
N ASP A 148 7.89 -40.21 0.61
CA ASP A 148 9.05 -41.08 0.35
C ASP A 148 10.10 -41.06 1.49
N ALA A 149 10.10 -40.02 2.33
CA ALA A 149 11.03 -39.84 3.42
C ALA A 149 10.33 -39.89 4.80
N ARG A 150 9.97 -41.12 5.22
CA ARG A 150 9.74 -41.57 6.62
C ARG A 150 9.27 -40.51 7.63
N GLY A 151 8.01 -40.62 8.06
CA GLY A 151 7.56 -40.17 9.38
C GLY A 151 7.02 -38.73 9.41
N ALA A 152 5.72 -38.63 9.17
CA ALA A 152 4.95 -37.41 9.02
C ALA A 152 5.17 -36.33 10.11
N ARG A 153 5.55 -35.12 9.67
CA ARG A 153 5.21 -33.86 10.35
C ARG A 153 4.18 -33.13 9.49
N ARG A 154 3.01 -32.83 10.05
CA ARG A 154 1.99 -32.02 9.37
C ARG A 154 2.57 -30.63 9.09
N PRO A 155 2.52 -30.11 7.85
CA PRO A 155 2.93 -28.75 7.57
C PRO A 155 2.00 -27.78 8.31
N ARG A 156 2.59 -26.80 9.02
CA ARG A 156 1.83 -25.68 9.59
C ARG A 156 1.44 -24.78 8.43
N LEU A 157 0.14 -24.63 8.19
CA LEU A 157 -0.40 -23.59 7.32
C LEU A 157 -0.01 -22.24 7.93
N THR A 158 1.01 -21.58 7.36
CA THR A 158 1.34 -20.21 7.70
C THR A 158 0.22 -19.33 7.18
N LYS A 159 -0.44 -18.58 8.07
CA LYS A 159 -1.44 -17.58 7.73
C LYS A 159 -0.89 -16.71 6.60
N THR A 160 -1.61 -16.61 5.47
CA THR A 160 -1.25 -15.73 4.38
C THR A 160 -1.27 -14.30 4.91
N GLU A 161 -0.09 -13.75 5.16
CA GLU A 161 0.03 -12.35 5.56
C GLU A 161 -0.24 -11.47 4.35
N THR A 162 -1.13 -10.50 4.50
CA THR A 162 -1.31 -9.43 3.52
C THR A 162 0.03 -8.73 3.31
N LYS A 163 0.47 -8.65 2.06
CA LYS A 163 1.74 -8.04 1.66
C LYS A 163 1.49 -6.91 0.68
N LEU A 164 2.42 -5.96 0.69
CA LEU A 164 2.45 -4.88 -0.27
C LEU A 164 2.96 -5.42 -1.61
N THR A 165 2.29 -5.06 -2.71
CA THR A 165 2.76 -5.45 -4.05
C THR A 165 3.96 -4.60 -4.47
N LEU A 166 4.60 -4.94 -5.59
CA LEU A 166 5.65 -4.10 -6.18
C LEU A 166 5.09 -2.71 -6.55
N PHE A 167 3.89 -2.67 -7.13
CA PHE A 167 3.23 -1.42 -7.48
C PHE A 167 2.92 -0.59 -6.23
N GLY A 168 2.31 -1.19 -5.21
CA GLY A 168 2.05 -0.49 -3.95
C GLY A 168 3.33 -0.02 -3.27
N SER A 169 4.44 -0.77 -3.35
CA SER A 169 5.69 -0.36 -2.71
C SER A 169 6.29 0.85 -3.42
N HIS A 170 6.18 0.90 -4.74
CA HIS A 170 6.57 2.07 -5.50
C HIS A 170 5.61 3.24 -5.26
N PHE A 171 4.31 2.98 -5.14
CA PHE A 171 3.31 4.00 -4.79
C PHE A 171 3.63 4.66 -3.45
N VAL A 172 3.90 3.85 -2.40
CA VAL A 172 4.29 4.33 -1.06
C VAL A 172 5.53 5.23 -1.13
N LYS A 173 6.50 4.86 -1.97
CA LYS A 173 7.74 5.63 -2.15
C LYS A 173 7.52 6.89 -2.99
N TYR A 174 6.69 6.81 -4.02
CA TYR A 174 6.43 7.88 -4.97
C TYR A 174 5.79 9.09 -4.28
N PHE A 175 4.83 8.84 -3.39
CA PHE A 175 4.14 9.87 -2.62
C PHE A 175 4.75 10.12 -1.25
N GLU A 176 5.82 9.40 -0.89
CA GLU A 176 6.43 9.45 0.45
C GLU A 176 5.39 9.35 1.58
N LEU A 177 4.52 8.33 1.56
CA LEU A 177 3.38 8.20 2.49
C LEU A 177 3.75 8.18 3.99
N VAL A 178 5.05 8.17 4.32
CA VAL A 178 5.54 8.41 5.69
C VAL A 178 5.07 9.78 6.21
N SER A 179 4.95 10.79 5.33
CA SER A 179 4.52 12.14 5.70
C SER A 179 3.11 12.20 6.29
N ILE A 180 2.21 11.29 5.89
CA ILE A 180 0.83 11.20 6.43
C ILE A 180 0.83 10.83 7.92
N ILE A 181 1.91 10.23 8.42
CA ILE A 181 2.05 9.80 9.82
C ILE A 181 2.78 10.84 10.66
N GLU A 182 3.07 12.02 10.12
CA GLU A 182 3.24 13.23 10.95
C GLU A 182 1.88 13.63 11.57
N ILE A 183 1.35 12.72 12.40
CA ILE A 183 0.21 12.92 13.28
C ILE A 183 0.81 13.43 14.60
N PRO A 184 0.25 14.51 15.19
CA PRO A 184 0.91 15.43 16.11
C PRO A 184 1.53 14.77 17.33
N ALA A 185 2.67 15.33 17.75
CA ALA A 185 3.03 15.33 19.16
C ALA A 185 2.02 16.22 19.90
N ASP A 186 1.29 15.58 20.81
CA ASP A 186 0.40 16.13 21.85
C ASP A 186 -1.03 16.56 21.45
#